data_AF-A0A2S6ID53-F1
#
_entry.id   AF-A0A2S6ID53-F1
#
_cell.length_a   1.000
_cell.length_b   1.000
_cell.length_c   1.000
_cell.angle_alpha   90.00
_cell.angle_beta   90.00
_cell.angle_gamma   90.00
#
_symmetry.space_group_name_H-M   'P 1'
#
loop_
_entity.id
_entity.type
_entity.pdbx_description
1 polymer ?
#
loop_
_entity_poly.entity_id
_entity_poly.type
_entity_poly.pdbx_seq_one_letter_code
_entity_poly.pdbx_strand_id
1 'polypeptide(L)'
;MRRLRPALAACLAVVAVGGVAAVTVPRVQEHVDNQNLQQAVAAARAIPTPAGAADSPICRDDLLVACWEVDKPFQQIATSLADALSDQAGQPVDQECRPEPPAAGQAVESAREGRGQCSLKVSFGDRGVNLVISSLTAANSKVITDVGTLVSVTPY
;
A
#
# COMPACT_ATOMS: atom_id res chain seq x y z
N MET A 1 -18.93 61.48 2.77
CA MET A 1 -18.74 60.02 2.74
C MET A 1 -17.26 59.71 2.61
N ARG A 2 -16.60 59.22 3.68
CA ARG A 2 -15.18 58.85 3.64
C ARG A 2 -15.04 57.57 2.81
N ARG A 3 -14.50 57.67 1.58
CA ARG A 3 -14.16 56.48 0.78
C ARG A 3 -13.08 55.70 1.53
N LEU A 4 -13.35 54.42 1.83
CA LEU A 4 -12.33 53.52 2.34
C LEU A 4 -11.11 53.59 1.41
N ARG A 5 -9.92 53.79 1.97
CA ARG A 5 -8.69 53.75 1.18
C ARG A 5 -8.59 52.35 0.54
N PRO A 6 -8.40 52.23 -0.78
CA PRO A 6 -8.41 50.93 -1.47
C PRO A 6 -7.39 49.96 -0.89
N ALA A 7 -6.27 50.45 -0.35
CA ALA A 7 -5.28 49.67 0.37
C ALA A 7 -5.84 49.00 1.65
N LEU A 8 -6.67 49.70 2.42
CA LEU A 8 -7.30 49.15 3.63
C LEU A 8 -8.35 48.08 3.29
N ALA A 9 -9.11 48.28 2.20
CA ALA A 9 -10.05 47.29 1.72
C ALA A 9 -9.35 46.01 1.23
N ALA A 10 -8.21 46.15 0.53
CA ALA A 10 -7.39 45.03 0.10
C ALA A 10 -6.79 44.25 1.29
N CYS A 11 -6.25 44.94 2.30
CA CYS A 11 -5.74 44.26 3.50
C CYS A 11 -6.83 43.50 4.25
N LEU A 12 -8.02 44.08 4.41
CA LEU A 12 -9.16 43.40 5.04
C LEU A 12 -9.60 42.17 4.23
N ALA A 13 -9.61 42.25 2.90
CA ALA A 13 -9.93 41.11 2.04
C ALA A 13 -8.91 39.98 2.19
N VAL A 14 -7.61 40.28 2.23
CA VAL A 14 -6.55 39.26 2.44
C VAL A 14 -6.68 38.59 3.80
N VAL A 15 -6.94 39.36 4.86
CA VAL A 15 -7.14 38.80 6.22
C VAL A 15 -8.41 37.95 6.29
N ALA A 16 -9.50 38.38 5.66
CA ALA A 16 -10.74 37.62 5.61
C ALA A 16 -10.57 36.31 4.82
N VAL A 17 -9.94 36.36 3.65
CA VAL A 17 -9.64 35.17 2.84
C VAL A 17 -8.69 34.23 3.58
N GLY A 18 -7.63 34.76 4.18
CA GLY A 18 -6.69 33.98 4.98
C GLY A 18 -7.34 33.33 6.19
N GLY A 19 -8.22 34.04 6.90
CA GLY A 19 -8.97 33.51 8.03
C GLY A 19 -9.97 32.42 7.62
N VAL A 20 -10.67 32.59 6.50
CA VAL A 20 -11.57 31.56 5.97
C VAL A 20 -10.77 30.33 5.54
N ALA A 21 -9.70 30.50 4.77
CA ALA A 21 -8.84 29.41 4.32
C ALA A 21 -8.23 28.62 5.50
N ALA A 22 -7.76 29.31 6.54
CA ALA A 22 -7.18 28.67 7.72
C ALA A 22 -8.16 27.75 8.46
N VAL A 23 -9.47 27.96 8.33
CA VAL A 23 -10.50 27.15 8.99
C VAL A 23 -11.10 26.11 8.03
N THR A 24 -11.25 26.43 6.75
CA THR A 24 -11.87 25.52 5.77
C THR A 24 -10.89 24.48 5.25
N VAL A 25 -9.64 24.86 4.97
CA VAL A 25 -8.64 23.94 4.40
C VAL A 25 -8.39 22.73 5.29
N PRO A 26 -8.18 22.85 6.62
CA PRO A 26 -7.96 21.68 7.47
C PRO A 26 -9.15 20.72 7.49
N ARG A 27 -10.39 21.24 7.49
CA ARG A 27 -11.60 20.42 7.49
C ARG A 27 -11.83 19.70 6.16
N VAL A 28 -11.57 20.39 5.06
CA VAL A 28 -11.64 19.78 3.73
C VAL A 28 -10.57 18.69 3.61
N GLN A 29 -9.36 18.95 4.11
CA GLN A 29 -8.26 18.00 4.08
C GLN A 29 -8.58 16.77 4.94
N GLU A 30 -9.07 16.94 6.17
CA GLU A 30 -9.50 15.83 7.02
C GLU A 30 -10.63 15.01 6.38
N HIS A 31 -11.56 15.65 5.68
CA HIS A 31 -12.62 14.95 4.97
C HIS A 31 -12.07 14.12 3.80
N VAL A 32 -11.20 14.70 2.99
CA VAL A 32 -10.53 14.03 1.87
C VAL A 32 -9.66 12.87 2.37
N ASP A 33 -8.90 13.07 3.45
CA ASP A 33 -8.06 12.04 4.05
C ASP A 33 -8.89 10.86 4.57
N ASN A 34 -10.05 11.13 5.18
CA ASN A 34 -10.97 10.08 5.62
C ASN A 34 -11.60 9.33 4.44
N GLN A 35 -11.96 10.02 3.36
CA GLN A 35 -12.45 9.37 2.14
C GLN A 35 -11.38 8.47 1.51
N ASN A 36 -10.16 8.99 1.37
CA ASN A 36 -9.01 8.25 0.87
C ASN A 36 -8.70 7.01 1.73
N LEU A 37 -8.78 7.15 3.06
CA LEU A 37 -8.61 6.04 3.99
C LEU A 37 -9.70 4.98 3.80
N GLN A 38 -10.97 5.39 3.67
CA GLN A 38 -12.08 4.46 3.44
C GLN A 38 -11.93 3.71 2.12
N GLN A 39 -11.51 4.39 1.05
CA GLN A 39 -11.24 3.77 -0.24
C GLN A 39 -10.09 2.77 -0.17
N ALA A 40 -8.97 3.16 0.47
CA ALA A 40 -7.82 2.27 0.66
C ALA A 40 -8.20 1.02 1.47
N VAL A 41 -8.93 1.18 2.57
CA VAL A 41 -9.40 0.05 3.39
C VAL A 41 -10.39 -0.83 2.63
N ALA A 42 -11.32 -0.24 1.87
CA ALA A 42 -12.27 -0.98 1.07
C ALA A 42 -11.56 -1.81 -0.01
N ALA A 43 -10.62 -1.21 -0.74
CA ALA A 43 -9.80 -1.90 -1.73
C ALA A 43 -8.99 -3.03 -1.09
N ALA A 44 -8.32 -2.77 0.03
CA ALA A 44 -7.53 -3.77 0.76
C ALA A 44 -8.36 -4.98 1.23
N ARG A 45 -9.59 -4.75 1.71
CA ARG A 45 -10.50 -5.82 2.15
C ARG A 45 -11.15 -6.58 1.00
N ALA A 46 -11.25 -5.95 -0.17
CA ALA A 46 -11.82 -6.57 -1.36
C ALA A 46 -10.82 -7.47 -2.09
N ILE A 47 -9.53 -7.42 -1.74
CA ILE A 47 -8.51 -8.29 -2.33
C ILE A 47 -8.86 -9.75 -2.00
N PRO A 48 -9.06 -10.61 -3.01
CA PRO A 48 -9.37 -12.00 -2.78
C PRO A 48 -8.15 -12.72 -2.19
N THR A 49 -8.40 -13.57 -1.20
CA THR A 49 -7.37 -14.49 -0.69
C THR A 49 -6.88 -15.38 -1.83
N PRO A 50 -5.56 -15.50 -2.06
CA PRO A 50 -5.03 -16.35 -3.11
C PRO A 50 -5.47 -17.81 -2.97
N ALA A 51 -5.70 -18.49 -4.09
CA ALA A 51 -6.08 -19.90 -4.08
C ALA A 51 -4.98 -20.76 -3.46
N GLY A 52 -5.34 -21.51 -2.41
CA GLY A 52 -4.40 -22.34 -1.63
C GLY A 52 -3.69 -21.59 -0.51
N ALA A 53 -4.08 -20.34 -0.22
CA ALA A 53 -3.52 -19.61 0.90
C ALA A 53 -4.12 -20.06 2.24
N ALA A 54 -3.31 -20.01 3.29
CA ALA A 54 -3.73 -20.21 4.69
C ALA A 54 -3.39 -18.96 5.51
N ASP A 55 -4.18 -18.66 6.55
CA ASP A 55 -3.90 -17.54 7.44
C ASP A 55 -2.55 -17.75 8.15
N SER A 56 -1.69 -16.73 8.13
CA SER A 56 -0.36 -16.81 8.76
C SER A 56 -0.37 -16.20 10.17
N PRO A 57 0.20 -16.87 11.18
CA PRO A 57 0.46 -16.27 12.48
C PRO A 57 1.74 -15.41 12.53
N ILE A 58 2.51 -15.37 11.43
CA ILE A 58 3.86 -14.80 11.39
C ILE A 58 3.84 -13.28 11.19
N CYS A 59 2.90 -12.75 10.42
CA CYS A 59 2.77 -11.30 10.26
C CYS A 59 2.11 -10.67 11.49
N ARG A 60 2.73 -9.64 12.07
CA ARG A 60 2.12 -8.79 13.09
C ARG A 60 2.42 -7.33 12.77
N ASP A 61 1.38 -6.58 12.41
CA ASP A 61 1.41 -5.13 12.25
C ASP A 61 0.03 -4.56 12.63
N ASP A 62 -0.01 -3.39 13.27
CA ASP A 62 -1.25 -2.77 13.74
C ASP A 62 -2.13 -2.26 12.59
N LEU A 63 -1.56 -2.12 11.38
CA LEU A 63 -2.25 -1.66 10.16
C LEU A 63 -2.55 -2.81 9.16
N LEU A 64 -2.46 -4.04 9.64
CA LEU A 64 -2.62 -5.25 8.85
C LEU A 64 -4.10 -5.54 8.60
N VAL A 65 -4.49 -5.63 7.33
CA VAL A 65 -5.84 -5.99 6.91
C VAL A 65 -5.97 -7.50 6.73
N ALA A 66 -4.92 -8.14 6.22
CA ALA A 66 -4.82 -9.58 6.12
C ALA A 66 -3.37 -10.05 5.98
N CYS A 67 -3.12 -11.30 6.39
CA CYS A 67 -1.86 -11.98 6.12
C CYS A 67 -2.06 -13.47 5.88
N TRP A 68 -1.42 -13.96 4.82
CA TRP A 68 -1.54 -15.34 4.38
C TRP A 68 -0.20 -15.94 3.95
N GLU A 69 -0.13 -17.26 3.98
CA GLU A 69 0.95 -18.10 3.46
C GLU A 69 0.46 -18.82 2.22
N VAL A 70 1.30 -18.97 1.20
CA VAL A 70 0.93 -19.62 -0.07
C VAL A 70 2.04 -20.56 -0.53
N ASP A 71 1.66 -21.69 -1.12
CA ASP A 71 2.62 -22.63 -1.71
C ASP A 71 2.68 -22.45 -3.23
N LYS A 72 3.08 -21.24 -3.67
CA LYS A 72 3.20 -20.85 -5.09
C LYS A 72 4.30 -19.81 -5.30
N PRO A 73 4.97 -19.81 -6.47
CA PRO A 73 6.00 -18.82 -6.81
C PRO A 73 5.57 -17.38 -6.52
N PHE A 74 6.37 -16.63 -5.76
CA PHE A 74 6.05 -15.26 -5.34
C PHE A 74 5.71 -14.33 -6.53
N GLN A 75 6.34 -14.52 -7.69
CA GLN A 75 6.05 -13.76 -8.91
C GLN A 75 4.64 -14.01 -9.44
N GLN A 76 4.17 -15.26 -9.43
CA GLN A 76 2.81 -15.61 -9.89
C GLN A 76 1.76 -15.03 -8.93
N ILE A 77 2.02 -15.10 -7.62
CA ILE A 77 1.17 -14.48 -6.60
C ILE A 77 1.16 -12.95 -6.78
N ALA A 78 2.31 -12.33 -7.02
CA ALA A 78 2.43 -10.89 -7.24
C ALA A 78 1.65 -10.43 -8.46
N THR A 79 1.76 -11.10 -9.61
CA THR A 79 0.96 -10.74 -10.79
C THR A 79 -0.53 -10.89 -10.53
N SER A 80 -0.97 -12.02 -9.96
CA SER A 80 -2.39 -12.23 -9.66
C SER A 80 -2.96 -11.21 -8.66
N LEU A 81 -2.18 -10.79 -7.67
CA LEU A 81 -2.59 -9.78 -6.70
C LEU A 81 -2.51 -8.37 -7.27
N ALA A 82 -1.58 -8.09 -8.17
CA ALA A 82 -1.50 -6.81 -8.87
C ALA A 82 -2.73 -6.59 -9.76
N ASP A 83 -3.13 -7.62 -10.51
CA ASP A 83 -4.34 -7.57 -11.34
C ASP A 83 -5.60 -7.38 -10.46
N ALA A 84 -5.74 -8.17 -9.40
CA ALA A 84 -6.87 -8.05 -8.49
C ALA A 84 -6.91 -6.68 -7.78
N LEU A 85 -5.76 -6.17 -7.33
CA LEU A 85 -5.68 -4.86 -6.70
C LEU A 85 -5.99 -3.73 -7.68
N SER A 86 -5.49 -3.82 -8.91
CA SER A 86 -5.79 -2.87 -9.98
C SER A 86 -7.29 -2.84 -10.27
N ASP A 87 -7.92 -4.01 -10.36
CA ASP A 87 -9.36 -4.15 -10.59
C ASP A 87 -10.19 -3.58 -9.43
N GLN A 88 -9.83 -3.86 -8.18
CA GLN A 88 -10.55 -3.35 -7.00
C GLN A 88 -10.33 -1.86 -6.76
N ALA A 89 -9.12 -1.36 -7.02
CA ALA A 89 -8.77 0.04 -6.83
C ALA A 89 -9.21 0.93 -8.00
N GLY A 90 -9.43 0.35 -9.19
CA GLY A 90 -9.77 1.10 -10.41
C GLY A 90 -8.64 1.97 -10.94
N GLN A 91 -7.38 1.68 -10.57
CA GLN A 91 -6.20 2.48 -10.90
C GLN A 91 -4.95 1.59 -10.95
N PRO A 92 -3.88 2.01 -11.66
CA PRO A 92 -2.69 1.19 -11.83
C PRO A 92 -1.98 0.91 -10.51
N VAL A 93 -1.36 -0.26 -10.43
CA VAL A 93 -0.56 -0.72 -9.30
C VAL A 93 0.92 -0.53 -9.60
N ASP A 94 1.64 0.10 -8.68
CA ASP A 94 3.09 0.18 -8.69
C ASP A 94 3.66 -1.16 -8.18
N GLN A 95 4.29 -1.91 -9.08
CA GLN A 95 4.90 -3.20 -8.76
C GLN A 95 6.42 -3.10 -8.77
N GLU A 96 7.04 -3.47 -7.65
CA GLU A 96 8.49 -3.59 -7.53
C GLU A 96 8.86 -4.99 -7.02
N CYS A 97 9.49 -5.80 -7.86
CA CYS A 97 9.96 -7.13 -7.51
C CYS A 97 11.49 -7.18 -7.48
N ARG A 98 12.06 -7.61 -6.35
CA ARG A 98 13.49 -7.78 -6.14
C ARG A 98 13.80 -9.24 -5.86
N PRO A 99 14.58 -9.92 -6.72
CA PRO A 99 15.08 -11.25 -6.40
C PRO A 99 16.07 -11.18 -5.25
N GLU A 100 16.05 -12.15 -4.35
CA GLU A 100 17.03 -12.23 -3.27
C GLU A 100 18.35 -12.82 -3.82
N PRO A 101 19.51 -12.20 -3.53
CA PRO A 101 20.78 -12.75 -3.98
C PRO A 101 21.02 -14.13 -3.36
N PRO A 102 21.66 -15.06 -4.08
CA PRO A 102 21.99 -16.36 -3.52
C PRO A 102 22.88 -16.19 -2.30
N ALA A 103 22.61 -16.97 -1.25
CA ALA A 103 23.50 -17.02 -0.09
C ALA A 103 24.93 -17.40 -0.54
N ALA A 104 25.93 -16.74 0.05
CA ALA A 104 27.33 -16.96 -0.31
C ALA A 104 27.68 -18.45 -0.24
N GLY A 105 28.09 -19.03 -1.37
CA GLY A 105 28.49 -20.44 -1.47
C GLY A 105 27.43 -21.43 -1.97
N GLN A 106 26.22 -20.99 -2.35
CA GLN A 106 25.22 -21.85 -3.01
C GLN A 106 25.30 -21.77 -4.55
N ALA A 107 25.14 -22.91 -5.22
CA ALA A 107 25.11 -22.97 -6.69
C ALA A 107 23.96 -22.13 -7.24
N VAL A 108 24.28 -21.30 -8.24
CA VAL A 108 23.43 -20.22 -8.80
C VAL A 108 22.14 -20.74 -9.45
N GLU A 109 22.08 -22.04 -9.79
CA GLU A 109 21.01 -22.62 -10.60
C GLU A 109 19.74 -23.00 -9.83
N SER A 110 19.82 -23.38 -8.56
CA SER A 110 18.63 -23.79 -7.77
C SER A 110 18.13 -22.72 -6.80
N ALA A 111 18.92 -21.66 -6.59
CA ALA A 111 18.58 -20.55 -5.68
C ALA A 111 17.84 -19.39 -6.37
N ARG A 112 17.76 -19.37 -7.71
CA ARG A 112 17.18 -18.27 -8.49
C ARG A 112 15.68 -18.36 -8.74
N GLU A 113 15.08 -19.55 -8.66
CA GLU A 113 13.70 -19.73 -9.14
C GLU A 113 12.59 -19.44 -8.11
N GLY A 114 12.92 -19.11 -6.86
CA GLY A 114 11.87 -18.94 -5.85
C GLY A 114 12.23 -18.10 -4.64
N ARG A 115 13.28 -17.27 -4.69
CA ARG A 115 13.59 -16.34 -3.59
C ARG A 115 13.58 -14.89 -4.01
N GLY A 116 12.82 -14.08 -3.27
CA GLY A 116 12.65 -12.67 -3.55
C GLY A 116 11.50 -12.04 -2.78
N GLN A 117 11.32 -10.77 -3.07
CA GLN A 117 10.24 -9.97 -2.51
C GLN A 117 9.59 -9.16 -3.63
N CYS A 118 8.27 -9.11 -3.65
CA CYS A 118 7.51 -8.15 -4.44
C CYS A 118 6.76 -7.20 -3.50
N SER A 119 6.81 -5.91 -3.82
CA SER A 119 5.96 -4.89 -3.23
C SER A 119 4.98 -4.41 -4.30
N LEU A 120 3.69 -4.46 -4.00
CA LEU A 120 2.63 -3.90 -4.82
C LEU A 120 2.03 -2.72 -4.06
N LYS A 121 1.87 -1.59 -4.72
CA LYS A 121 1.35 -0.38 -4.08
C LYS A 121 0.29 0.27 -4.94
N VAL A 122 -0.73 0.82 -4.29
CA VAL A 122 -1.72 1.65 -4.93
C VAL A 122 -2.08 2.82 -4.02
N SER A 123 -2.17 4.02 -4.59
CA SER A 123 -2.30 5.27 -3.82
C SER A 123 -3.70 5.87 -3.93
N PHE A 124 -4.24 6.34 -2.82
CA PHE A 124 -5.46 7.11 -2.68
C PHE A 124 -5.09 8.42 -1.96
N GLY A 125 -4.63 9.43 -2.70
CA GLY A 125 -4.02 10.63 -2.11
C GLY A 125 -2.80 10.26 -1.25
N ASP A 126 -2.78 10.72 0.01
CA ASP A 126 -1.71 10.42 0.97
C ASP A 126 -1.88 9.06 1.68
N ARG A 127 -2.81 8.21 1.22
CA ARG A 127 -3.04 6.85 1.75
C ARG A 127 -2.70 5.83 0.69
N GLY A 128 -2.28 4.64 1.10
CA GLY A 128 -1.98 3.57 0.17
C GLY A 128 -2.34 2.21 0.69
N VAL A 129 -2.63 1.29 -0.23
CA VAL A 129 -2.61 -0.15 0.06
C VAL A 129 -1.24 -0.66 -0.37
N ASN A 130 -0.52 -1.28 0.55
CA ASN A 130 0.78 -1.89 0.30
C ASN A 130 0.65 -3.40 0.51
N LEU A 131 0.98 -4.17 -0.53
CA LEU A 131 1.12 -5.61 -0.45
C LEU A 131 2.59 -5.98 -0.50
N VAL A 132 3.06 -6.68 0.51
CA VAL A 132 4.42 -7.23 0.53
C VAL A 132 4.32 -8.73 0.43
N ILE A 133 4.95 -9.30 -0.59
CA ILE A 133 4.98 -10.72 -0.87
C ILE A 133 6.44 -11.15 -0.75
N SER A 134 6.75 -12.02 0.20
CA SER A 134 8.12 -12.49 0.42
C SER A 134 8.19 -14.00 0.29
N SER A 135 9.31 -14.52 -0.19
CA SER A 135 9.64 -15.93 -0.04
C SER A 135 10.28 -16.15 1.34
N LEU A 136 9.81 -17.12 2.14
CA LEU A 136 10.53 -17.55 3.35
C LEU A 136 10.95 -19.01 3.19
N THR A 137 12.22 -19.30 3.43
CA THR A 137 12.67 -20.69 3.48
C THR A 137 12.45 -21.26 4.88
N ALA A 138 11.52 -22.20 5.05
CA ALA A 138 11.39 -22.93 6.30
C ALA A 138 12.67 -23.75 6.55
N ALA A 139 13.27 -23.61 7.73
CA ALA A 139 14.63 -24.08 8.06
C ALA A 139 14.86 -25.60 7.91
N ASN A 140 13.82 -26.41 7.71
CA ASN A 140 13.89 -27.88 7.70
C ASN A 140 13.20 -28.56 6.50
N SER A 141 12.65 -27.83 5.52
CA SER A 141 12.00 -28.42 4.35
C SER A 141 12.74 -28.09 3.06
N LYS A 142 12.97 -29.11 2.22
CA LYS A 142 13.42 -28.96 0.81
C LYS A 142 12.38 -28.24 -0.07
N VAL A 143 11.20 -27.95 0.47
CA VAL A 143 10.13 -27.21 -0.19
C VAL A 143 10.30 -25.74 0.20
N ILE A 144 10.59 -24.90 -0.80
CA ILE A 144 10.47 -23.45 -0.68
C ILE A 144 8.97 -23.18 -0.64
N THR A 145 8.45 -22.89 0.54
CA THR A 145 7.07 -22.41 0.69
C THR A 145 7.15 -20.89 0.63
N ASP A 146 6.53 -20.26 -0.36
CA ASP A 146 6.60 -18.80 -0.53
C ASP A 146 5.67 -18.12 0.49
N VAL A 147 6.20 -17.89 1.69
CA VAL A 147 5.41 -17.42 2.82
C VAL A 147 5.52 -15.91 3.03
N GLY A 148 4.35 -15.26 3.05
CA GLY A 148 4.14 -13.96 3.65
C GLY A 148 3.62 -12.96 2.62
N THR A 149 2.30 -12.95 2.43
CA THR A 149 1.60 -11.81 1.81
C THR A 149 1.03 -10.95 2.93
N LEU A 150 1.51 -9.72 3.06
CA LEU A 150 1.03 -8.72 4.01
C LEU A 150 0.23 -7.68 3.25
N VAL A 151 -1.04 -7.44 3.62
CA VAL A 151 -1.81 -6.28 3.12
C VAL A 151 -1.93 -5.25 4.23
N SER A 152 -1.38 -4.06 4.02
CA SER A 152 -1.50 -2.95 4.98
C SER A 152 -1.99 -1.67 4.33
N VAL A 153 -2.62 -0.81 5.14
CA VAL A 153 -3.00 0.55 4.74
C VAL A 153 -2.11 1.54 5.46
N THR A 154 -1.25 2.25 4.73
CA THR A 154 -0.27 3.17 5.31
C THR A 154 -0.44 4.60 4.79
N PRO A 155 -0.10 5.63 5.58
CA PRO A 155 0.19 6.95 5.02
C PRO A 155 1.40 6.87 4.08
N TYR A 156 1.39 7.68 3.02
CA TYR A 156 2.52 7.88 2.11
C TYR A 156 3.53 8.89 2.65
#